data_AF-A0AAD9Z8D4-F1
#
_entry.id   AF-A0AAD9Z8D4-F1
#
_cell.length_a   1.000
_cell.length_b   1.000
_cell.length_c   1.000
_cell.angle_alpha   90.00
_cell.angle_beta   90.00
_cell.angle_gamma   90.00
#
_symmetry.space_group_name_H-M   'P 1'
#
loop_
_entity.id
_entity.type
_entity.pdbx_description
1 polymer ?
#
loop_
_entity_poly.entity_id
_entity_poly.type
_entity_poly.pdbx_seq_one_letter_code
_entity_poly.pdbx_strand_id
1 'polypeptide(L)'
;MPNATIALTVASKPLHKSLWVGGSNMKDAETEEMDLWATPIEEGGQIEPYRGRDDFNDRLSLAQAFACIAMFDSGTYDVGPYVLEHVFAMSSGNSLFVAAQLLSDPGEGSKDDEVLRVVGNIGRAGIAMLIPPQHPLIRKPEPDTWELVNHAPFDGKAANSFASTSLHLSSTQYTMPVIIGEHGGQDVELFFLESLVSVHDRDKWVADLDVLRMLKSHLFTRYSPLRECKHPPGQPPLREHIAIDSWEELLDREKVLVVVRAQRNQAGRLAAAAVSVIQVGLVL
;
A
#
# COMPACT_ATOMS: atom_id res chain seq x y z
N MET A 1 -5.26 19.43 -16.76
CA MET A 1 -3.91 20.03 -16.68
C MET A 1 -3.56 20.62 -18.04
N PRO A 2 -3.69 21.95 -18.24
CA PRO A 2 -3.09 22.58 -19.42
C PRO A 2 -1.56 22.59 -19.25
N ASN A 3 -0.81 22.26 -20.32
CA ASN A 3 0.67 22.20 -20.38
C ASN A 3 1.36 20.96 -19.76
N ALA A 4 0.68 19.82 -19.64
CA ALA A 4 1.38 18.57 -19.32
C ALA A 4 2.38 18.22 -20.44
N THR A 5 3.63 17.91 -20.08
CA THR A 5 4.69 17.53 -21.02
C THR A 5 5.19 16.13 -20.68
N ILE A 6 5.69 15.42 -21.68
CA ILE A 6 6.33 14.11 -21.51
C ILE A 6 7.73 14.17 -22.10
N ALA A 7 8.66 13.40 -21.53
CA ALA A 7 10.01 13.28 -22.08
C ALA A 7 9.96 12.71 -23.50
N LEU A 8 10.76 13.25 -24.41
CA LEU A 8 10.82 12.78 -25.80
C LEU A 8 11.27 11.31 -25.88
N THR A 9 12.13 10.88 -24.95
CA THR A 9 12.57 9.50 -24.81
C THR A 9 11.39 8.55 -24.59
N VAL A 10 10.40 8.94 -23.79
CA VAL A 10 9.16 8.16 -23.59
C VAL A 10 8.30 8.18 -24.84
N ALA A 11 8.10 9.36 -25.44
CA ALA A 11 7.32 9.51 -26.66
C ALA A 11 7.88 8.72 -27.85
N SER A 12 9.20 8.52 -27.89
CA SER A 12 9.90 7.76 -28.93
C SER A 12 9.84 6.24 -28.74
N LYS A 13 9.46 5.76 -27.55
CA LYS A 13 9.37 4.33 -27.25
C LYS A 13 7.96 3.79 -27.56
N PRO A 14 7.83 2.61 -28.18
CA PRO A 14 6.54 1.95 -28.33
C PRO A 14 6.00 1.53 -26.95
N LEU A 15 5.02 2.26 -26.41
CA LEU A 15 4.52 2.06 -25.04
C LEU A 15 4.02 0.63 -24.77
N HIS A 16 3.45 -0.04 -25.77
CA HIS A 16 2.98 -1.43 -25.66
C HIS A 16 4.11 -2.44 -25.37
N LYS A 17 5.38 -2.05 -25.57
CA LYS A 17 6.56 -2.87 -25.24
C LYS A 17 7.12 -2.57 -23.85
N SER A 18 6.55 -1.61 -23.12
CA SER A 18 7.05 -1.25 -21.79
C SER A 18 6.76 -2.37 -20.80
N LEU A 19 7.66 -2.60 -19.85
CA LEU A 19 7.57 -3.72 -18.90
C LEU A 19 6.31 -3.64 -18.02
N TRP A 20 5.76 -2.45 -17.81
CA TRP A 20 4.55 -2.26 -17.00
C TRP A 20 3.24 -2.62 -17.72
N VAL A 21 3.23 -2.77 -19.05
CA VAL A 21 2.02 -3.09 -19.84
C VAL A 21 1.71 -4.59 -19.81
N GLY A 22 2.72 -5.46 -19.73
CA GLY A 22 2.57 -6.91 -19.70
C GLY A 22 2.48 -7.46 -18.27
N GLY A 23 1.27 -7.70 -17.79
CA GLY A 23 1.06 -8.40 -16.52
C GLY A 23 1.17 -9.92 -16.68
N SER A 24 2.38 -10.49 -16.76
CA SER A 24 2.65 -11.89 -16.36
C SER A 24 4.13 -12.26 -16.55
N ASN A 25 4.70 -12.85 -15.49
CA ASN A 25 5.93 -13.66 -15.41
C ASN A 25 6.99 -13.51 -16.51
N MET A 26 8.17 -13.03 -16.09
CA MET A 26 9.45 -13.17 -16.79
C MET A 26 9.86 -14.63 -17.08
N LYS A 27 9.04 -15.64 -16.73
CA LYS A 27 9.24 -17.05 -17.09
C LYS A 27 8.78 -17.38 -18.51
N ASP A 28 7.92 -16.56 -19.12
CA ASP A 28 7.40 -16.83 -20.47
C ASP A 28 8.26 -16.18 -21.58
N ALA A 29 9.11 -15.22 -21.21
CA ALA A 29 9.96 -14.49 -22.16
C ALA A 29 11.16 -15.29 -22.69
N GLU A 30 11.59 -16.36 -22.02
CA GLU A 30 12.70 -17.21 -22.50
C GLU A 30 12.28 -18.27 -23.53
N THR A 31 10.98 -18.39 -23.87
CA THR A 31 10.48 -19.43 -24.77
C THR A 31 10.13 -18.93 -26.18
N GLU A 32 10.19 -17.61 -26.44
CA GLU A 32 9.78 -17.03 -27.74
C GLU A 32 10.95 -16.59 -28.64
N GLU A 33 12.15 -17.15 -28.45
CA GLU A 33 13.24 -17.08 -29.46
C GLU A 33 13.45 -18.43 -30.16
N MET A 34 12.39 -19.08 -30.65
CA MET A 34 12.57 -20.16 -31.65
C MET A 34 11.29 -20.45 -32.43
N ASP A 35 11.17 -19.81 -33.61
CA ASP A 35 10.64 -20.39 -34.87
C ASP A 35 10.21 -19.27 -35.84
N LEU A 36 11.20 -18.50 -36.31
CA LEU A 36 10.99 -17.44 -37.30
C LEU A 36 11.16 -17.89 -38.76
N TRP A 37 11.06 -19.19 -39.10
CA TRP A 37 11.29 -19.64 -40.49
C TRP A 37 10.51 -20.85 -40.99
N ALA A 38 9.25 -21.09 -40.59
CA ALA A 38 8.49 -22.16 -41.27
C ALA A 38 6.97 -21.96 -41.30
N THR A 39 6.46 -21.12 -42.21
CA THR A 39 5.18 -21.40 -42.90
C THR A 39 5.16 -20.77 -44.29
N PRO A 40 4.72 -21.48 -45.35
CA PRO A 40 4.58 -20.91 -46.69
C PRO A 40 3.39 -19.94 -46.72
N ILE A 41 3.55 -18.83 -47.46
CA ILE A 41 2.50 -17.84 -47.71
C ILE A 41 1.50 -18.45 -48.71
N GLU A 42 0.30 -18.82 -48.25
CA GLU A 42 -0.85 -19.04 -49.14
C GLU A 42 -1.54 -17.69 -49.39
N GLU A 43 -1.49 -17.23 -50.63
CA GLU A 43 -2.22 -16.04 -51.11
C GLU A 43 -3.73 -16.31 -51.07
N GLY A 44 -4.45 -15.63 -50.17
CA GLY A 44 -5.92 -15.55 -50.23
C GLY A 44 -6.69 -15.59 -48.91
N GLY A 45 -6.04 -15.82 -47.77
CA GLY A 45 -6.71 -15.79 -46.45
C GLY A 45 -6.84 -14.37 -45.91
N GLN A 46 -8.06 -13.95 -45.54
CA GLN A 46 -8.24 -12.75 -44.71
C GLN A 46 -7.37 -12.87 -43.45
N ILE A 47 -6.54 -11.86 -43.20
CA ILE A 47 -5.81 -11.73 -41.93
C ILE A 47 -6.86 -11.48 -40.86
N GLU A 48 -7.29 -12.54 -40.17
CA GLU A 48 -7.97 -12.41 -38.88
C GLU A 48 -6.97 -11.72 -37.93
N PRO A 49 -7.31 -10.54 -37.37
CA PRO A 49 -6.42 -9.90 -36.41
C PRO A 49 -6.21 -10.87 -35.25
N TYR A 50 -4.96 -11.03 -34.83
CA TYR A 50 -4.58 -11.71 -33.60
C TYR A 50 -5.55 -11.28 -32.50
N ARG A 51 -6.52 -12.15 -32.14
CA ARG A 51 -7.31 -11.98 -30.93
C ARG A 51 -6.37 -12.33 -29.78
N GLY A 52 -5.56 -11.34 -29.41
CA GLY A 52 -4.88 -11.32 -28.13
C GLY A 52 -5.92 -11.61 -27.07
N ARG A 53 -5.61 -12.60 -26.22
CA ARG A 53 -6.38 -13.06 -25.08
C ARG A 53 -7.09 -11.87 -24.41
N ASP A 54 -8.42 -11.81 -24.54
CA ASP A 54 -9.32 -10.80 -23.97
C ASP A 54 -9.42 -10.93 -22.43
N ASP A 55 -8.28 -10.89 -21.73
CA ASP A 55 -8.19 -10.69 -20.28
C ASP A 55 -7.29 -9.48 -19.99
N PHE A 56 -7.44 -8.40 -20.79
CA PHE A 56 -7.02 -7.09 -20.33
C PHE A 56 -7.88 -6.76 -19.12
N ASN A 57 -7.38 -7.06 -17.93
CA ASN A 57 -7.81 -6.34 -16.75
C ASN A 57 -7.51 -4.87 -17.06
N ASP A 58 -8.55 -4.08 -17.41
CA ASP A 58 -8.46 -2.66 -17.82
C ASP A 58 -7.80 -1.74 -16.76
N ARG A 59 -7.33 -2.33 -15.66
CA ARG A 59 -6.81 -1.68 -14.48
C ARG A 59 -5.40 -2.18 -14.19
N LEU A 60 -4.49 -1.22 -14.09
CA LEU A 60 -3.12 -1.46 -13.63
C LEU A 60 -3.15 -1.98 -12.20
N SER A 61 -2.22 -2.83 -11.79
CA SER A 61 -1.90 -3.04 -10.38
C SER A 61 -1.18 -1.82 -9.80
N LEU A 62 -1.12 -1.70 -8.47
CA LEU A 62 -0.34 -0.64 -7.81
C LEU A 62 1.13 -0.62 -8.27
N ALA A 63 1.74 -1.79 -8.40
CA ALA A 63 3.11 -1.92 -8.86
C ALA A 63 3.29 -1.49 -10.33
N GLN A 64 2.32 -1.80 -11.20
CA GLN A 64 2.28 -1.30 -12.57
C GLN A 64 2.09 0.22 -12.61
N ALA A 65 1.27 0.79 -11.72
CA ALA A 65 1.11 2.22 -11.60
C ALA A 65 2.44 2.90 -11.20
N PHE A 66 3.15 2.39 -10.19
CA PHE A 66 4.47 2.92 -9.83
C PHE A 66 5.51 2.77 -10.95
N ALA A 67 5.57 1.62 -11.62
CA ALA A 67 6.46 1.40 -12.76
C ALA A 67 6.18 2.39 -13.90
N CYS A 68 4.90 2.58 -14.23
CA CYS A 68 4.45 3.56 -15.22
C CYS A 68 4.87 4.97 -14.81
N ILE A 69 4.57 5.42 -13.59
CA ILE A 69 4.95 6.77 -13.13
C ILE A 69 6.48 6.93 -13.16
N ALA A 70 7.25 5.94 -12.72
CA ALA A 70 8.72 5.99 -12.76
C ALA A 70 9.25 6.17 -14.19
N MET A 71 8.70 5.47 -15.18
CA MET A 71 9.08 5.61 -16.58
C MET A 71 8.75 7.00 -17.13
N PHE A 72 7.55 7.52 -16.85
CA PHE A 72 7.11 8.83 -17.33
C PHE A 72 7.86 9.99 -16.67
N ASP A 73 8.18 9.86 -15.39
CA ASP A 73 8.85 10.90 -14.60
C ASP A 73 10.36 10.93 -14.84
N SER A 74 11.02 9.77 -14.95
CA SER A 74 12.45 9.68 -15.30
C SER A 74 12.75 9.82 -16.78
N GLY A 75 11.75 9.57 -17.63
CA GLY A 75 11.90 9.48 -19.07
C GLY A 75 12.63 8.21 -19.58
N THR A 76 13.18 7.37 -18.69
CA THR A 76 14.15 6.32 -19.07
C THR A 76 13.94 5.01 -18.32
N TYR A 77 13.63 5.05 -17.02
CA TYR A 77 13.52 3.86 -16.16
C TYR A 77 12.23 3.07 -16.43
N ASP A 78 12.35 2.04 -17.25
CA ASP A 78 11.30 1.04 -17.46
C ASP A 78 11.53 -0.15 -16.51
N VAL A 79 10.81 -0.17 -15.39
CA VAL A 79 11.00 -1.14 -14.31
C VAL A 79 9.89 -2.18 -14.35
N GLY A 80 10.25 -3.45 -14.21
CA GLY A 80 9.27 -4.53 -14.11
C GLY A 80 8.40 -4.40 -12.86
N PRO A 81 7.06 -4.50 -12.96
CA PRO A 81 6.15 -4.38 -11.81
C PRO A 81 6.43 -5.38 -10.68
N TYR A 82 6.91 -6.58 -11.00
CA TYR A 82 7.26 -7.61 -10.01
C TYR A 82 8.32 -7.13 -9.00
N VAL A 83 9.19 -6.19 -9.40
CA VAL A 83 10.21 -5.60 -8.53
C VAL A 83 9.58 -4.66 -7.51
N LEU A 84 8.40 -4.11 -7.81
CA LEU A 84 7.75 -3.03 -7.04
C LEU A 84 6.58 -3.53 -6.17
N GLU A 85 6.42 -4.85 -5.97
CA GLU A 85 5.28 -5.44 -5.24
C GLU A 85 5.11 -4.93 -3.80
N HIS A 86 6.21 -4.52 -3.17
CA HIS A 86 6.23 -4.03 -1.78
C HIS A 86 6.30 -2.51 -1.67
N VAL A 87 6.30 -1.79 -2.80
CA VAL A 87 6.39 -0.33 -2.80
C VAL A 87 5.05 0.26 -2.39
N PHE A 88 5.05 1.09 -1.35
CA PHE A 88 3.84 1.79 -0.89
C PHE A 88 3.83 3.26 -1.28
N ALA A 89 4.99 3.83 -1.62
CA ALA A 89 5.12 5.18 -2.11
C ALA A 89 6.36 5.35 -2.97
N MET A 90 6.38 6.38 -3.80
CA MET A 90 7.52 6.78 -4.62
C MET A 90 7.75 8.28 -4.46
N SER A 91 8.99 8.68 -4.17
CA SER A 91 9.38 10.09 -4.17
C SER A 91 10.21 10.40 -5.41
N SER A 92 9.83 11.44 -6.14
CA SER A 92 10.61 11.98 -7.25
C SER A 92 10.41 13.49 -7.35
N GLY A 93 11.52 14.23 -7.50
CA GLY A 93 11.52 15.69 -7.59
C GLY A 93 10.85 16.35 -6.38
N ASN A 94 9.70 16.99 -6.58
CA ASN A 94 8.88 17.64 -5.55
C ASN A 94 7.57 16.89 -5.25
N SER A 95 7.48 15.63 -5.66
CA SER A 95 6.27 14.83 -5.59
C SER A 95 6.51 13.56 -4.80
N LEU A 96 5.52 13.24 -3.96
CA LEU A 96 5.39 11.95 -3.30
C LEU A 96 4.12 11.29 -3.84
N PHE A 97 4.30 10.20 -4.56
CA PHE A 97 3.22 9.35 -5.07
C PHE A 97 2.97 8.26 -4.04
N VAL A 98 1.80 8.24 -3.43
CA VAL A 98 1.47 7.35 -2.30
C VAL A 98 0.32 6.44 -2.70
N ALA A 99 0.38 5.16 -2.35
CA ALA A 99 -0.78 4.28 -2.51
C ALA A 99 -1.97 4.85 -1.70
N ALA A 100 -3.11 5.05 -2.36
CA ALA A 100 -4.28 5.70 -1.77
C ALA A 100 -4.77 5.00 -0.49
N GLN A 101 -4.51 3.69 -0.40
CA GLN A 101 -4.75 2.84 0.77
C GLN A 101 -4.14 3.37 2.06
N LEU A 102 -2.99 4.06 2.02
CA LEU A 102 -2.36 4.68 3.19
C LEU A 102 -3.08 5.96 3.63
N LEU A 103 -3.82 6.59 2.74
CA LEU A 103 -4.51 7.87 2.94
C LEU A 103 -6.03 7.71 2.99
N SER A 104 -6.54 6.49 3.02
CA SER A 104 -7.97 6.17 3.00
C SER A 104 -8.42 5.51 4.29
N ASP A 105 -9.73 5.50 4.52
CA ASP A 105 -10.30 4.72 5.60
C ASP A 105 -10.25 3.22 5.29
N PRO A 106 -9.75 2.37 6.23
CA PRO A 106 -9.70 0.94 6.00
C PRO A 106 -11.10 0.32 5.81
N GLY A 107 -12.16 0.93 6.35
CA GLY A 107 -13.54 0.47 6.25
C GLY A 107 -14.27 0.90 4.97
N GLU A 108 -13.89 2.02 4.35
CA GLU A 108 -14.52 2.52 3.12
C GLU A 108 -13.97 1.84 1.86
N GLY A 109 -12.72 1.35 1.94
CA GLY A 109 -12.05 0.67 0.85
C GLY A 109 -11.63 1.62 -0.27
N SER A 110 -10.33 1.81 -0.42
CA SER A 110 -9.78 2.45 -1.62
C SER A 110 -9.58 1.42 -2.73
N LYS A 111 -9.47 1.89 -3.96
CA LYS A 111 -9.07 1.07 -5.08
C LYS A 111 -7.62 0.59 -4.89
N ASP A 112 -7.36 -0.69 -5.20
CA ASP A 112 -6.05 -1.32 -4.97
C ASP A 112 -4.94 -0.83 -5.91
N ASP A 113 -5.29 -0.05 -6.93
CA ASP A 113 -4.42 0.50 -7.97
C ASP A 113 -4.24 2.02 -7.92
N GLU A 114 -4.88 2.68 -6.95
CA GLU A 114 -4.94 4.12 -6.91
C GLU A 114 -3.69 4.72 -6.24
N VAL A 115 -3.05 5.66 -6.95
CA VAL A 115 -1.89 6.40 -6.48
C VAL A 115 -2.24 7.87 -6.39
N LEU A 116 -2.03 8.46 -5.21
CA LEU A 116 -2.27 9.87 -4.93
C LEU A 116 -0.95 10.63 -4.89
N ARG A 117 -0.93 11.80 -5.55
CA ARG A 117 0.22 12.70 -5.50
C ARG A 117 0.07 13.70 -4.36
N VAL A 118 1.03 13.72 -3.46
CA VAL A 118 1.22 14.73 -2.42
C VAL A 118 2.44 15.59 -2.79
N VAL A 119 2.36 16.90 -2.55
CA VAL A 119 3.49 17.81 -2.76
C VAL A 119 4.49 17.64 -1.61
N GLY A 120 5.74 17.35 -1.95
CA GLY A 120 6.81 17.09 -0.99
C GLY A 120 7.81 16.08 -1.52
N ASN A 121 8.96 15.98 -0.88
CA ASN A 121 9.95 14.94 -1.16
C ASN A 121 10.60 14.47 0.14
N ILE A 122 11.41 13.42 0.03
CA ILE A 122 12.14 12.83 1.16
C ILE A 122 13.55 13.40 1.35
N GLY A 123 13.88 14.52 0.68
CA GLY A 123 15.19 15.17 0.78
C GLY A 123 16.36 14.38 0.15
N ARG A 124 16.09 13.49 -0.81
CA ARG A 124 17.12 12.73 -1.54
C ARG A 124 17.04 12.98 -3.05
N ALA A 125 18.19 12.94 -3.72
CA ALA A 125 18.28 12.99 -5.18
C ALA A 125 17.81 11.67 -5.80
N GLY A 126 17.33 11.72 -7.04
CA GLY A 126 16.76 10.60 -7.76
C GLY A 126 15.35 10.17 -7.34
N ILE A 127 14.95 8.98 -7.82
CA ILE A 127 13.67 8.35 -7.53
C ILE A 127 13.83 7.35 -6.38
N ALA A 128 13.11 7.58 -5.30
CA ALA A 128 13.08 6.67 -4.15
C ALA A 128 11.79 5.87 -4.15
N MET A 129 11.92 4.54 -4.15
CA MET A 129 10.83 3.59 -3.98
C MET A 129 10.74 3.21 -2.49
N LEU A 130 9.71 3.70 -1.81
CA LEU A 130 9.55 3.51 -0.37
C LEU A 130 8.93 2.14 -0.10
N ILE A 131 9.64 1.33 0.69
CA ILE A 131 9.24 -0.03 1.09
C ILE A 131 9.13 -0.12 2.62
N PRO A 132 8.21 -0.93 3.16
CA PRO A 132 8.09 -1.10 4.60
C PRO A 132 9.27 -1.94 5.13
N PRO A 133 9.58 -1.85 6.43
CA PRO A 133 10.55 -2.75 7.06
C PRO A 133 10.03 -4.19 7.02
N GLN A 134 10.92 -5.17 6.96
CA GLN A 134 10.53 -6.59 6.95
C GLN A 134 9.74 -7.00 8.20
N HIS A 135 10.09 -6.40 9.34
CA HIS A 135 9.50 -6.68 10.64
C HIS A 135 9.06 -5.37 11.32
N PRO A 136 7.85 -4.87 11.02
CA PRO A 136 7.27 -3.73 11.72
C PRO A 136 7.19 -4.00 13.24
N LEU A 137 7.59 -3.03 14.05
CA LEU A 137 7.63 -3.19 15.50
C LEU A 137 6.34 -2.70 16.15
N ILE A 138 5.99 -3.28 17.31
CA ILE A 138 4.94 -2.77 18.19
C ILE A 138 5.54 -2.52 19.57
N ARG A 139 5.12 -1.42 20.20
CA ARG A 139 5.43 -1.12 21.59
C ARG A 139 4.95 -2.23 22.50
N LYS A 140 5.86 -2.75 23.32
CA LYS A 140 5.52 -3.70 24.38
C LYS A 140 4.93 -2.94 25.57
N PRO A 141 3.99 -3.55 26.31
CA PRO A 141 3.56 -3.00 27.59
C PRO A 141 4.78 -2.77 28.51
N GLU A 142 4.88 -1.58 29.09
CA GLU A 142 5.93 -1.26 30.05
C GLU A 142 5.48 -1.75 31.45
N PRO A 143 6.20 -2.69 32.10
CA PRO A 143 5.75 -3.27 33.36
C PRO A 143 5.81 -2.30 34.55
N ASP A 144 6.60 -1.22 34.42
CA ASP A 144 6.87 -0.26 35.49
C ASP A 144 5.98 0.99 35.42
N THR A 145 5.15 1.12 34.39
CA THR A 145 4.18 2.21 34.25
C THR A 145 2.79 1.69 34.62
N TRP A 146 2.15 2.35 35.59
CA TRP A 146 0.73 2.09 35.88
C TRP A 146 -0.13 2.80 34.83
N GLU A 147 -0.17 2.24 33.63
CA GLU A 147 -1.11 2.66 32.61
C GLU A 147 -2.48 2.03 32.93
N LEU A 148 -3.49 2.88 33.10
CA LEU A 148 -4.83 2.43 33.47
C LEU A 148 -5.47 1.69 32.30
N VAL A 149 -5.49 0.36 32.40
CA VAL A 149 -6.25 -0.53 31.51
C VAL A 149 -7.55 -0.92 32.22
N ASN A 150 -8.69 -0.45 31.70
CA ASN A 150 -9.99 -0.63 32.36
C ASN A 150 -10.83 -1.72 31.71
N HIS A 151 -10.75 -1.86 30.37
CA HIS A 151 -11.56 -2.82 29.60
C HIS A 151 -13.06 -2.67 29.89
N ALA A 152 -13.53 -1.43 29.86
CA ALA A 152 -14.92 -1.11 30.17
C ALA A 152 -15.89 -1.74 29.15
N PRO A 153 -17.10 -2.17 29.56
CA PRO A 153 -18.12 -2.65 28.63
C PRO A 153 -18.49 -1.59 27.59
N PHE A 154 -18.66 -2.01 26.35
CA PHE A 154 -19.10 -1.14 25.26
C PHE A 154 -20.55 -0.69 25.49
N ASP A 155 -20.71 0.62 25.67
CA ASP A 155 -21.98 1.26 25.99
C ASP A 155 -22.86 1.55 24.77
N GLY A 156 -22.47 1.07 23.58
CA GLY A 156 -23.19 1.33 22.32
C GLY A 156 -22.95 2.73 21.75
N LYS A 157 -22.14 3.57 22.39
CA LYS A 157 -21.86 4.93 21.92
C LYS A 157 -20.58 4.98 21.12
N ALA A 158 -20.65 5.67 19.99
CA ALA A 158 -19.47 6.03 19.23
C ALA A 158 -18.73 7.17 19.96
N ALA A 159 -17.41 7.09 19.99
CA ALA A 159 -16.52 8.12 20.53
C ALA A 159 -15.26 8.21 19.66
N ASN A 160 -14.50 9.29 19.81
CA ASN A 160 -13.18 9.44 19.22
C ASN A 160 -12.12 9.47 20.34
N SER A 161 -11.86 8.32 20.93
CA SER A 161 -10.92 8.17 22.05
C SER A 161 -9.46 8.27 21.59
N PHE A 162 -9.21 8.09 20.28
CA PHE A 162 -7.90 8.13 19.63
C PHE A 162 -7.57 9.50 19.02
N ALA A 163 -8.18 10.59 19.49
CA ALA A 163 -8.05 11.91 18.88
C ALA A 163 -6.60 12.46 18.82
N SER A 164 -5.72 11.97 19.70
CA SER A 164 -4.30 12.34 19.74
C SER A 164 -3.41 11.46 18.85
N THR A 165 -3.99 10.56 18.07
CA THR A 165 -3.25 9.67 17.17
C THR A 165 -2.81 10.39 15.90
N SER A 166 -1.54 10.23 15.56
CA SER A 166 -0.92 10.71 14.31
C SER A 166 -0.17 9.60 13.59
N LEU A 167 -0.03 9.73 12.27
CA LEU A 167 0.79 8.86 11.43
C LEU A 167 2.00 9.64 10.91
N HIS A 168 3.19 9.07 11.09
CA HIS A 168 4.45 9.72 10.76
C HIS A 168 5.19 8.87 9.72
N LEU A 169 5.66 9.50 8.66
CA LEU A 169 6.54 8.87 7.68
C LEU A 169 7.99 9.20 8.04
N SER A 170 8.82 8.18 8.22
CA SER A 170 10.26 8.33 8.44
C SER A 170 11.04 7.29 7.64
N SER A 171 12.36 7.42 7.55
CA SER A 171 13.23 6.45 6.86
C SER A 171 14.34 5.95 7.77
N THR A 172 14.68 4.67 7.64
CA THR A 172 15.79 4.03 8.35
C THR A 172 17.15 4.31 7.73
N GLN A 173 17.18 5.07 6.63
CA GLN A 173 18.35 5.33 5.78
C GLN A 173 18.88 4.12 5.02
N TYR A 174 18.34 2.91 5.24
CA TYR A 174 18.67 1.74 4.46
C TYR A 174 18.22 1.92 3.01
N THR A 175 19.16 1.78 2.08
CA THR A 175 18.92 1.92 0.65
C THR A 175 19.45 0.72 -0.12
N MET A 176 18.73 0.33 -1.16
CA MET A 176 19.15 -0.71 -2.09
C MET A 176 18.93 -0.22 -3.53
N PRO A 177 19.94 -0.22 -4.41
CA PRO A 177 19.75 0.21 -5.79
C PRO A 177 18.79 -0.72 -6.53
N VAL A 178 17.96 -0.16 -7.41
CA VAL A 178 17.17 -0.96 -8.35
C VAL A 178 18.03 -1.23 -9.57
N ILE A 179 18.34 -2.50 -9.83
CA ILE A 179 19.16 -2.89 -10.98
C ILE A 179 18.25 -2.94 -12.21
N ILE A 180 18.39 -1.93 -13.06
CA ILE A 180 17.77 -1.85 -14.39
C ILE A 180 18.92 -2.20 -15.33
N GLY A 181 18.81 -3.28 -16.11
CA GLY A 181 19.92 -3.95 -16.82
C GLY A 181 20.66 -3.17 -17.91
N GLU A 182 20.76 -1.84 -17.81
CA GLU A 182 21.51 -0.97 -18.69
C GLU A 182 22.88 -0.61 -18.07
N HIS A 183 23.94 -0.71 -18.86
CA HIS A 183 25.30 -0.34 -18.45
C HIS A 183 25.62 1.11 -18.83
N GLY A 184 26.34 1.85 -17.98
CA GLY A 184 26.95 3.15 -18.33
C GLY A 184 26.37 4.40 -17.67
N GLY A 185 25.29 4.31 -16.90
CA GLY A 185 24.77 5.40 -16.06
C GLY A 185 25.52 5.48 -14.74
N GLN A 186 26.28 6.55 -14.51
CA GLN A 186 27.17 6.69 -13.35
C GLN A 186 26.51 7.43 -12.17
N ASP A 187 25.37 8.08 -12.39
CA ASP A 187 24.62 8.83 -11.38
C ASP A 187 23.35 8.05 -11.02
N VAL A 188 23.37 7.34 -9.88
CA VAL A 188 22.27 6.48 -9.40
C VAL A 188 21.01 7.30 -9.17
N GLU A 189 19.88 7.01 -9.83
CA GLU A 189 18.63 7.70 -9.47
C GLU A 189 17.37 6.82 -9.48
N LEU A 190 17.50 5.51 -9.24
CA LEU A 190 16.39 4.68 -8.74
C LEU A 190 16.86 3.71 -7.66
N PHE A 191 16.26 3.78 -6.47
CA PHE A 191 16.61 2.92 -5.36
C PHE A 191 15.40 2.67 -4.45
N PHE A 192 15.43 1.55 -3.74
CA PHE A 192 14.56 1.31 -2.61
C PHE A 192 15.06 2.07 -1.39
N LEU A 193 14.13 2.67 -0.66
CA LEU A 193 14.37 3.30 0.63
C LEU A 193 13.44 2.68 1.66
N GLU A 194 14.02 1.97 2.63
CA GLU A 194 13.22 1.47 3.74
C GLU A 194 12.67 2.64 4.55
N SER A 195 11.35 2.63 4.70
CA SER A 195 10.56 3.72 5.25
C SER A 195 9.49 3.18 6.19
N LEU A 196 9.33 3.86 7.33
CA LEU A 196 8.41 3.51 8.39
C LEU A 196 7.19 4.42 8.31
N VAL A 197 6.01 3.82 8.32
CA VAL A 197 4.76 4.52 8.66
C VAL A 197 4.49 4.22 10.12
N SER A 198 4.84 5.12 11.03
CA SER A 198 4.69 4.91 12.47
C SER A 198 3.45 5.61 13.03
N VAL A 199 2.81 4.94 13.99
CA VAL A 199 1.72 5.48 14.80
C VAL A 199 2.31 6.13 16.04
N HIS A 200 1.89 7.36 16.31
CA HIS A 200 2.15 8.04 17.56
C HIS A 200 0.85 8.40 18.25
N ASP A 201 0.85 8.35 19.59
CA ASP A 201 -0.20 8.89 20.42
C ASP A 201 0.41 9.83 21.45
N ARG A 202 -0.02 11.09 21.44
CA ARG A 202 0.52 12.15 22.31
C ARG A 202 2.06 12.19 22.23
N ASP A 203 2.58 12.17 21.00
CA ASP A 203 4.00 12.14 20.64
C ASP A 203 4.77 10.86 21.04
N LYS A 204 4.14 9.90 21.71
CA LYS A 204 4.77 8.61 22.02
C LYS A 204 4.57 7.63 20.87
N TRP A 205 5.65 6.98 20.43
CA TRP A 205 5.57 5.91 19.44
C TRP A 205 4.72 4.74 19.98
N VAL A 206 3.93 4.13 19.10
CA VAL A 206 3.07 2.98 19.40
C VAL A 206 3.43 1.77 18.56
N ALA A 207 3.51 1.92 17.23
CA ALA A 207 3.83 0.81 16.32
C ALA A 207 4.25 1.32 14.95
N ASP A 208 4.96 0.49 14.20
CA ASP A 208 5.18 0.65 12.77
C ASP A 208 4.13 -0.15 11.99
N LEU A 209 3.65 0.42 10.89
CA LEU A 209 2.56 -0.14 10.09
C LEU A 209 3.05 -0.66 8.74
N ASP A 210 2.54 -1.83 8.37
CA ASP A 210 2.52 -2.31 6.99
C ASP A 210 1.06 -2.39 6.52
N VAL A 211 0.54 -1.24 6.05
CA VAL A 211 -0.86 -1.07 5.64
C VAL A 211 -1.22 -1.98 4.48
N LEU A 212 -0.34 -2.09 3.48
CA LEU A 212 -0.58 -2.90 2.29
C LEU A 212 -0.69 -4.39 2.65
N ARG A 213 0.20 -4.88 3.51
CA ARG A 213 0.14 -6.26 4.02
C ARG A 213 -1.07 -6.49 4.91
N MET A 214 -1.43 -5.54 5.77
CA MET A 214 -2.66 -5.61 6.57
C MET A 214 -3.89 -5.78 5.68
N LEU A 215 -4.05 -4.95 4.65
CA LEU A 215 -5.21 -5.00 3.75
C LEU A 215 -5.31 -6.31 2.96
N LYS A 216 -4.17 -6.95 2.66
CA LYS A 216 -4.11 -8.26 1.99
C LYS A 216 -4.24 -9.44 2.96
N SER A 217 -4.25 -9.20 4.28
CA SER A 217 -4.27 -10.25 5.29
C SER A 217 -5.65 -10.90 5.40
N HIS A 218 -5.68 -12.22 5.54
CA HIS A 218 -6.90 -12.97 5.87
C HIS A 218 -7.48 -12.63 7.26
N LEU A 219 -6.68 -11.99 8.12
CA LEU A 219 -7.10 -11.50 9.43
C LEU A 219 -7.87 -10.17 9.35
N PHE A 220 -7.86 -9.51 8.19
CA PHE A 220 -8.58 -8.27 7.96
C PHE A 220 -9.80 -8.53 7.09
N THR A 221 -10.97 -8.07 7.52
CA THR A 221 -12.20 -8.16 6.73
C THR A 221 -12.95 -6.84 6.84
N ARG A 222 -13.33 -6.27 5.69
CA ARG A 222 -14.24 -5.13 5.64
C ARG A 222 -15.66 -5.63 5.80
N TYR A 223 -16.35 -5.13 6.81
CA TYR A 223 -17.75 -5.44 7.02
C TYR A 223 -18.62 -4.32 6.46
N SER A 224 -19.24 -4.58 5.32
CA SER A 224 -20.33 -3.74 4.81
C SER A 224 -21.64 -4.22 5.44
N PRO A 225 -22.30 -3.43 6.30
CA PRO A 225 -23.54 -3.87 6.93
C PRO A 225 -24.59 -4.13 5.84
N LEU A 226 -25.06 -5.38 5.75
CA LEU A 226 -26.10 -5.79 4.79
C LEU A 226 -27.42 -5.04 5.00
N ARG A 227 -27.65 -4.51 6.21
CA ARG A 227 -28.82 -3.72 6.60
C ARG A 227 -28.43 -2.72 7.68
N GLU A 228 -29.04 -1.55 7.64
CA GLU A 228 -29.05 -0.64 8.78
C GLU A 228 -29.67 -1.37 9.98
N CYS A 229 -28.95 -1.39 11.08
CA CYS A 229 -29.41 -1.95 12.33
C CYS A 229 -30.57 -1.11 12.89
N LYS A 230 -31.69 -1.77 13.22
CA LYS A 230 -32.86 -1.11 13.81
C LYS A 230 -32.77 -1.14 15.33
N HIS A 231 -31.99 -0.22 15.90
CA HIS A 231 -31.97 0.01 17.34
C HIS A 231 -31.77 1.49 17.65
N PRO A 232 -32.29 1.98 18.78
CA PRO A 232 -31.96 3.29 19.32
C PRO A 232 -30.44 3.56 19.32
N PRO A 233 -30.01 4.79 19.00
CA PRO A 233 -28.62 5.18 19.18
C PRO A 233 -28.20 5.02 20.64
N GLY A 234 -27.01 4.45 20.88
CA GLY A 234 -26.49 4.25 22.23
C GLY A 234 -27.17 3.13 23.01
N GLN A 235 -27.94 2.26 22.36
CA GLN A 235 -28.33 0.99 22.97
C GLN A 235 -27.12 0.05 22.98
N PRO A 236 -26.72 -0.50 24.14
CA PRO A 236 -25.61 -1.44 24.21
C PRO A 236 -25.96 -2.72 23.43
N PRO A 237 -24.96 -3.39 22.83
CA PRO A 237 -25.16 -4.65 22.14
C PRO A 237 -25.70 -5.73 23.07
N LEU A 238 -26.44 -6.70 22.50
CA LEU A 238 -26.94 -7.87 23.23
C LEU A 238 -25.82 -8.80 23.74
N ARG A 239 -24.63 -8.71 23.14
CA ARG A 239 -23.44 -9.46 23.54
C ARG A 239 -22.47 -8.52 24.24
N GLU A 240 -21.83 -9.02 25.28
CA GLU A 240 -20.78 -8.28 25.98
C GLU A 240 -19.59 -8.08 25.03
N HIS A 241 -19.27 -6.81 24.78
CA HIS A 241 -18.12 -6.36 24.03
C HIS A 241 -17.37 -5.36 24.90
N ILE A 242 -16.04 -5.33 24.78
CA ILE A 242 -15.21 -4.36 25.49
C ILE A 242 -15.01 -3.13 24.60
N ALA A 243 -15.17 -1.93 25.16
CA ALA A 243 -14.75 -0.71 24.51
C ALA A 243 -13.24 -0.55 24.67
N ILE A 244 -12.56 -0.22 23.57
CA ILE A 244 -11.15 0.15 23.58
C ILE A 244 -11.05 1.64 23.32
N ASP A 245 -10.52 2.36 24.29
CA ASP A 245 -10.44 3.82 24.33
C ASP A 245 -9.02 4.37 24.39
N SER A 246 -8.04 3.50 24.58
CA SER A 246 -6.63 3.88 24.61
C SER A 246 -5.77 2.87 23.84
N TRP A 247 -4.55 3.28 23.51
CA TRP A 247 -3.57 2.37 22.93
C TRP A 247 -3.14 1.31 23.94
N GLU A 248 -3.12 1.66 25.21
CA GLU A 248 -2.76 0.76 26.30
C GLU A 248 -3.76 -0.39 26.43
N GLU A 249 -5.06 -0.10 26.30
CA GLU A 249 -6.11 -1.12 26.22
C GLU A 249 -6.04 -1.96 24.95
N LEU A 250 -5.69 -1.38 23.79
CA LEU A 250 -5.53 -2.15 22.55
C LEU A 250 -4.31 -3.08 22.60
N LEU A 251 -3.21 -2.58 23.18
CA LEU A 251 -1.96 -3.32 23.33
C LEU A 251 -2.09 -4.44 24.37
N ASP A 252 -2.91 -4.24 25.41
CA ASP A 252 -3.32 -5.28 26.35
C ASP A 252 -4.40 -6.18 25.74
N ARG A 253 -3.94 -7.20 25.03
CA ARG A 253 -4.81 -8.06 24.21
C ARG A 253 -5.84 -8.82 25.06
N GLU A 254 -7.10 -8.51 24.81
CA GLU A 254 -8.23 -9.29 25.30
C GLU A 254 -8.60 -10.47 24.39
N LYS A 255 -9.14 -11.54 25.00
CA LYS A 255 -9.57 -12.76 24.28
C LYS A 255 -11.03 -12.71 23.82
N VAL A 256 -11.71 -11.60 24.05
CA VAL A 256 -13.12 -11.38 23.72
C VAL A 256 -13.27 -10.41 22.55
N LEU A 257 -14.50 -10.25 22.04
CA LEU A 257 -14.76 -9.26 21.01
C LEU A 257 -14.63 -7.85 21.60
N VAL A 258 -13.85 -7.01 20.93
CA VAL A 258 -13.59 -5.63 21.32
C VAL A 258 -14.08 -4.65 20.26
N VAL A 259 -14.38 -3.42 20.67
CA VAL A 259 -14.83 -2.33 19.82
C VAL A 259 -13.92 -1.12 20.04
N VAL A 260 -13.12 -0.80 19.03
CA VAL A 260 -12.26 0.39 19.04
C VAL A 260 -13.07 1.64 18.72
N ARG A 261 -13.08 2.62 19.63
CA ARG A 261 -13.85 3.86 19.47
C ARG A 261 -13.02 4.97 18.84
N ALA A 262 -12.93 4.95 17.50
CA ALA A 262 -12.24 5.94 16.68
C ALA A 262 -13.18 6.62 15.65
N GLN A 263 -14.34 7.09 16.11
CA GLN A 263 -15.35 7.71 15.26
C GLN A 263 -14.80 8.95 14.55
N ARG A 264 -15.02 9.04 13.23
CA ARG A 264 -14.51 10.13 12.36
C ARG A 264 -13.00 10.38 12.46
N ASN A 265 -12.24 9.40 12.96
CA ASN A 265 -10.79 9.44 13.02
C ASN A 265 -10.21 8.35 12.13
N GLN A 266 -9.90 8.73 10.89
CA GLN A 266 -9.39 7.82 9.87
C GLN A 266 -8.01 7.26 10.26
N ALA A 267 -7.10 8.13 10.72
CA ALA A 267 -5.76 7.72 11.18
C ALA A 267 -5.86 6.72 12.33
N GLY A 268 -6.70 7.00 13.33
CA GLY A 268 -6.97 6.09 14.45
C GLY A 268 -7.54 4.74 14.00
N ARG A 269 -8.50 4.72 13.07
CA ARG A 269 -9.06 3.47 12.54
C ARG A 269 -8.05 2.66 11.74
N LEU A 270 -7.29 3.31 10.86
CA LEU A 270 -6.23 2.67 10.07
C LEU A 270 -5.15 2.07 10.98
N ALA A 271 -4.68 2.86 11.93
CA ALA A 271 -3.67 2.46 12.90
C ALA A 271 -4.15 1.29 13.76
N ALA A 272 -5.35 1.38 14.33
CA ALA A 272 -5.89 0.34 15.19
C ALA A 272 -6.09 -0.98 14.41
N ALA A 273 -6.61 -0.92 13.17
CA ALA A 273 -6.76 -2.09 12.33
C ALA A 273 -5.40 -2.76 12.03
N ALA A 274 -4.39 -1.96 11.70
CA ALA A 274 -3.06 -2.48 11.38
C ALA A 274 -2.39 -3.11 12.60
N VAL A 275 -2.41 -2.43 13.76
CA VAL A 275 -1.87 -2.95 15.02
C VAL A 275 -2.57 -4.24 15.43
N SER A 276 -3.90 -4.31 15.28
CA SER A 276 -4.67 -5.52 15.60
C SER A 276 -4.25 -6.72 14.75
N VAL A 277 -4.03 -6.52 13.45
CA VAL A 277 -3.57 -7.60 12.55
C VAL A 277 -2.16 -8.06 12.93
N ILE A 278 -1.26 -7.14 13.25
CA ILE A 278 0.12 -7.49 13.65
C ILE A 278 0.10 -8.27 14.99
N GLN A 279 -0.65 -7.83 15.99
CA GLN A 279 -0.76 -8.52 17.29
C GLN A 279 -1.33 -9.95 17.16
N VAL A 280 -2.28 -10.17 16.25
CA VAL A 280 -2.83 -11.52 16.01
C VAL A 280 -1.82 -12.38 15.24
N GLY A 281 -1.16 -11.82 14.23
CA GLY A 281 -0.14 -12.51 13.43
C GLY A 281 1.13 -12.90 14.20
N LEU A 282 1.47 -12.20 15.29
CA LEU A 282 2.59 -12.57 16.17
C LEU A 282 2.33 -13.84 17.02
N VAL A 283 1.09 -14.35 17.05
CA VAL A 283 0.67 -15.49 17.87
C VAL A 283 0.40 -16.76 17.04
N LEU A 284 0.47 -16.67 15.71
CA LEU A 284 0.38 -17.79 14.76
C LEU A 284 1.76 -18.15 14.21
#